data_AF-A0A1E4K2T1-F1
#
_entry.id   AF-A0A1E4K2T1-F1
#
_cell.length_a   1.000
_cell.length_b   1.000
_cell.length_c   1.000
_cell.angle_alpha   90.00
_cell.angle_beta   90.00
_cell.angle_gamma   90.00
#
_symmetry.space_group_name_H-M   'P 1'
#
loop_
_entity.id
_entity.type
_entity.pdbx_description
1 polymer ?
#
loop_
_entity_poly.entity_id
_entity_poly.type
_entity_poly.pdbx_seq_one_letter_code
_entity_poly.pdbx_strand_id
1 'polypeptide(L)'
;MGWARAKIAGKPEAPKPGVVTARPGAVTLLADQPTRLPVDAGAPEAELPRGRSYFRRIELVKPLDEALIEVRVIAQDAGGKQRTVFKPLFYLLDDEGGVRETVVVDPLNIDIRPFQPTALIGCVKVGQLSRFLVATTEKDIGGHFESGSRSSVKAASKGGFYYSTEAVKVKLPYAATGELVLTVSPSASRRCEPAATADSKGAKSDKNAKPDGSADAKQSAAR
;
A
#
# COMPACT_ATOMS: atom_id res chain seq x y z
N MET A 1 -28.46 -32.71 3.36
CA MET A 1 -27.21 -32.73 2.56
C MET A 1 -26.90 -31.33 1.97
N GLY A 2 -26.65 -30.30 2.79
CA GLY A 2 -26.54 -28.91 2.29
C GLY A 2 -25.25 -28.15 2.64
N TRP A 3 -24.54 -28.52 3.71
CA TRP A 3 -23.43 -27.70 4.22
C TRP A 3 -22.06 -27.98 3.56
N ALA A 4 -21.91 -29.13 2.88
CA ALA A 4 -20.63 -29.55 2.30
C ALA A 4 -20.34 -28.89 0.93
N ARG A 5 -21.37 -28.44 0.20
CA ARG A 5 -21.19 -27.79 -1.11
C ARG A 5 -20.73 -26.33 -1.03
N ALA A 6 -21.02 -25.64 0.07
CA ALA A 6 -20.60 -24.24 0.26
C ALA A 6 -19.09 -24.08 0.55
N LYS A 7 -18.38 -25.15 0.94
CA LYS A 7 -16.92 -25.11 1.20
C LYS A 7 -16.05 -25.36 -0.04
N ILE A 8 -16.65 -25.77 -1.17
CA ILE A 8 -15.92 -26.08 -2.42
C ILE A 8 -16.00 -24.93 -3.41
N ALA A 9 -16.92 -23.98 -3.22
CA ALA A 9 -16.90 -22.72 -3.97
C ALA A 9 -15.68 -21.91 -3.51
N GLY A 10 -14.56 -22.11 -4.21
CA GLY A 10 -13.37 -21.28 -4.07
C GLY A 10 -13.79 -19.81 -4.10
N LYS A 11 -13.16 -19.00 -3.24
CA LYS A 11 -13.36 -17.54 -3.27
C LYS A 11 -13.25 -17.07 -4.73
N PRO A 12 -14.11 -16.15 -5.19
CA PRO A 12 -14.03 -15.63 -6.54
C PRO A 12 -12.57 -15.23 -6.83
N GLU A 13 -12.01 -15.74 -7.93
CA GLU A 13 -10.66 -15.41 -8.34
C GLU A 13 -10.57 -13.88 -8.45
N ALA A 14 -9.61 -13.28 -7.74
CA ALA A 14 -9.41 -11.84 -7.81
C ALA A 14 -9.19 -11.44 -9.28
N PRO A 15 -9.80 -10.34 -9.76
CA PRO A 15 -9.69 -9.95 -11.15
C PRO A 15 -8.21 -9.80 -11.53
N LYS A 16 -7.84 -10.36 -12.68
CA LYS A 16 -6.49 -10.23 -13.22
C LYS A 16 -6.24 -8.75 -13.53
N PRO A 17 -5.08 -8.19 -13.14
CA PRO A 17 -4.80 -6.80 -13.43
C PRO A 17 -4.80 -6.53 -14.95
N GLY A 18 -5.47 -5.46 -15.39
CA GLY A 18 -5.26 -4.93 -16.73
C GLY A 18 -3.80 -4.46 -16.88
N VAL A 19 -3.16 -4.69 -18.02
CA VAL A 19 -1.76 -4.28 -18.23
C VAL A 19 -1.70 -3.07 -19.14
N VAL A 20 -1.09 -1.99 -18.66
CA VAL A 20 -0.89 -0.76 -19.42
C VAL A 20 0.51 -0.75 -20.01
N THR A 21 0.63 -0.40 -21.29
CA THR A 21 1.94 -0.24 -21.93
C THR A 21 2.62 1.05 -21.46
N ALA A 22 3.95 1.01 -21.32
CA ALA A 22 4.76 2.17 -20.96
C ALA A 22 4.79 3.18 -22.11
N ARG A 23 3.73 3.98 -22.24
CA ARG A 23 3.66 5.09 -23.20
C ARG A 23 3.54 6.42 -22.47
N PRO A 24 4.11 7.52 -22.99
CA PRO A 24 3.86 8.85 -22.46
C PRO A 24 2.36 9.16 -22.44
N GLY A 25 1.89 9.83 -21.38
CA GLY A 25 0.50 10.23 -21.22
C GLY A 25 -0.16 9.69 -19.95
N ALA A 26 -1.38 10.17 -19.71
CA ALA A 26 -2.19 9.77 -18.57
C ALA A 26 -2.69 8.32 -18.71
N VAL A 27 -2.67 7.59 -17.61
CA VAL A 27 -3.30 6.27 -17.49
C VAL A 27 -4.66 6.46 -16.85
N THR A 28 -5.71 6.14 -17.58
CA THR A 28 -7.07 6.15 -17.04
C THR A 28 -7.33 4.90 -16.21
N LEU A 29 -7.70 5.07 -14.94
CA LEU A 29 -8.11 3.96 -14.07
C LEU A 29 -9.62 3.92 -13.90
N LEU A 30 -10.14 2.70 -13.95
CA LEU A 30 -11.51 2.38 -13.55
C LEU A 30 -11.52 2.01 -12.06
N ALA A 31 -12.53 2.47 -11.34
CA ALA A 31 -12.69 2.14 -9.94
C ALA A 31 -12.83 0.61 -9.75
N ASP A 32 -12.26 0.10 -8.66
CA ASP A 32 -12.26 -1.31 -8.25
C ASP A 32 -11.59 -2.28 -9.26
N GLN A 33 -10.87 -1.76 -10.25
CA GLN A 33 -10.14 -2.56 -11.23
C GLN A 33 -8.63 -2.48 -11.01
N PRO A 34 -7.98 -3.60 -10.64
CA PRO A 34 -6.53 -3.61 -10.52
C PRO A 34 -5.90 -3.36 -11.89
N THR A 35 -4.96 -2.43 -11.93
CA THR A 35 -4.24 -2.06 -13.15
C THR A 35 -2.75 -2.10 -12.91
N ARG A 36 -2.05 -2.94 -13.67
CA ARG A 36 -0.59 -3.08 -13.68
C ARG A 36 -0.01 -2.02 -14.61
N LEU A 37 0.85 -1.17 -14.06
CA LEU A 37 1.50 -0.08 -14.77
C LEU A 37 2.99 -0.02 -14.43
N PRO A 38 3.87 0.03 -15.44
CA PRO A 38 5.30 0.25 -15.25
C PRO A 38 5.62 1.75 -15.08
N VAL A 39 6.58 2.05 -14.22
CA VAL A 39 7.33 3.30 -14.19
C VAL A 39 8.74 2.93 -14.65
N ASP A 40 9.01 3.01 -15.95
CA ASP A 40 10.30 2.62 -16.54
C ASP A 40 11.03 3.82 -17.16
N ALA A 41 12.18 3.56 -17.79
CA ALA A 41 12.98 4.60 -18.44
C ALA A 41 12.29 5.26 -19.65
N GLY A 42 11.19 4.69 -20.16
CA GLY A 42 10.34 5.29 -21.19
C GLY A 42 9.21 6.15 -20.63
N ALA A 43 9.02 6.16 -19.29
CA ALA A 43 8.08 7.06 -18.64
C ALA A 43 8.61 8.52 -18.67
N PRO A 44 7.72 9.53 -18.64
CA PRO A 44 8.13 10.90 -18.47
C PRO A 44 8.99 11.10 -17.21
N GLU A 45 9.96 11.98 -17.30
CA GLU A 45 10.84 12.40 -16.22
C GLU A 45 10.67 13.91 -16.01
N ALA A 46 10.53 14.34 -14.76
CA ALA A 46 10.39 15.76 -14.42
C ALA A 46 10.95 16.06 -13.03
N GLU A 47 11.17 17.35 -12.77
CA GLU A 47 11.47 17.85 -11.44
C GLU A 47 10.17 17.90 -10.63
N LEU A 48 10.06 17.03 -9.62
CA LEU A 48 8.92 16.95 -8.71
C LEU A 48 9.30 17.51 -7.33
N PRO A 49 8.33 17.79 -6.43
CA PRO A 49 8.64 18.36 -5.12
C PRO A 49 9.65 17.58 -4.25
N ARG A 50 9.86 16.28 -4.51
CA ARG A 50 10.85 15.43 -3.82
C ARG A 50 12.07 15.06 -4.69
N GLY A 51 12.37 15.86 -5.69
CA GLY A 51 13.50 15.68 -6.61
C GLY A 51 13.07 15.11 -7.95
N ARG A 52 14.05 14.88 -8.81
CA ARG A 52 13.83 14.36 -10.16
C ARG A 52 13.42 12.89 -10.11
N SER A 53 12.37 12.53 -10.85
CA SER A 53 11.89 11.15 -10.92
C SER A 53 11.15 10.87 -12.23
N TYR A 54 11.25 9.61 -12.66
CA TYR A 54 10.26 9.02 -13.57
C TYR A 54 8.90 8.97 -12.90
N PHE A 55 7.84 9.22 -13.66
CA PHE A 55 6.49 9.20 -13.11
C PHE A 55 5.45 8.69 -14.11
N ARG A 56 4.31 8.25 -13.56
CA ARG A 56 3.09 8.01 -14.33
C ARG A 56 2.00 8.96 -13.85
N ARG A 57 1.37 9.66 -14.79
CA ARG A 57 0.15 10.42 -14.53
C ARG A 57 -1.04 9.47 -14.57
N ILE A 58 -1.87 9.54 -13.54
CA ILE A 58 -3.05 8.71 -13.36
C ILE A 58 -4.28 9.62 -13.33
N GLU A 59 -5.34 9.22 -14.02
CA GLU A 59 -6.62 9.92 -14.04
C GLU A 59 -7.77 8.95 -13.80
N LEU A 60 -8.72 9.31 -12.96
CA LEU A 60 -9.92 8.52 -12.74
C LEU A 60 -10.99 8.90 -13.75
N VAL A 61 -11.76 7.91 -14.21
CA VAL A 61 -12.94 8.17 -15.06
C VAL A 61 -13.97 9.04 -14.33
N LYS A 62 -14.11 8.87 -13.02
CA LYS A 62 -14.94 9.69 -12.15
C LYS A 62 -14.15 10.11 -10.92
N PRO A 63 -14.22 11.38 -10.51
CA PRO A 63 -13.61 11.82 -9.26
C PRO A 63 -14.28 11.12 -8.07
N LEU A 64 -13.51 10.94 -7.00
CA LEU A 64 -13.96 10.33 -5.75
C LEU A 64 -13.72 11.31 -4.60
N ASP A 65 -14.76 11.62 -3.82
CA ASP A 65 -14.65 12.50 -2.65
C ASP A 65 -13.74 11.90 -1.58
N GLU A 66 -13.75 10.59 -1.45
CA GLU A 66 -12.81 9.82 -0.66
C GLU A 66 -12.46 8.52 -1.39
N ALA A 67 -11.16 8.28 -1.55
CA ALA A 67 -10.64 7.10 -2.24
C ALA A 67 -9.70 6.30 -1.34
N LEU A 68 -9.65 5.00 -1.59
CA LEU A 68 -8.62 4.09 -1.13
C LEU A 68 -7.78 3.69 -2.32
N ILE A 69 -6.46 3.83 -2.20
CA ILE A 69 -5.50 3.38 -3.19
C ILE A 69 -4.77 2.19 -2.61
N GLU A 70 -5.10 0.99 -3.11
CA GLU A 70 -4.35 -0.23 -2.84
C GLU A 70 -3.17 -0.30 -3.82
N VAL A 71 -1.98 -0.55 -3.29
CA VAL A 71 -0.73 -0.57 -4.06
C VAL A 71 -0.06 -1.91 -3.87
N ARG A 72 0.33 -2.53 -4.99
CA ARG A 72 1.19 -3.71 -4.99
C ARG A 72 2.39 -3.48 -5.90
N VAL A 73 3.54 -3.21 -5.29
CA VAL A 73 4.83 -3.07 -5.98
C VAL A 73 5.41 -4.45 -6.23
N ILE A 74 5.67 -4.80 -7.48
CA ILE A 74 6.23 -6.08 -7.86
C ILE A 74 7.76 -5.99 -7.77
N ALA A 75 8.39 -6.90 -7.03
CA ALA A 75 9.84 -6.99 -7.00
C ALA A 75 10.38 -7.48 -8.35
N GLN A 76 11.39 -6.79 -8.87
CA GLN A 76 11.97 -7.05 -10.19
C GLN A 76 13.39 -7.54 -10.07
N ASP A 77 13.83 -8.34 -11.05
CA ASP A 77 15.22 -8.81 -11.11
C ASP A 77 16.11 -7.69 -11.68
N ALA A 78 17.16 -7.30 -10.93
CA ALA A 78 18.03 -6.18 -11.28
C ALA A 78 19.36 -6.61 -11.92
N GLY A 79 19.35 -7.69 -12.71
CA GLY A 79 20.57 -8.18 -13.39
C GLY A 79 21.56 -8.90 -12.46
N GLY A 80 21.06 -9.74 -11.55
CA GLY A 80 21.88 -10.52 -10.63
C GLY A 80 21.03 -11.34 -9.65
N LYS A 81 21.60 -11.73 -8.50
CA LYS A 81 20.87 -12.45 -7.43
C LYS A 81 19.94 -11.55 -6.61
N GLN A 82 19.94 -10.24 -6.86
CA GLN A 82 19.24 -9.25 -6.05
C GLN A 82 17.99 -8.74 -6.76
N ARG A 83 16.90 -8.68 -6.01
CA ARG A 83 15.64 -8.09 -6.46
C ARG A 83 15.50 -6.67 -5.93
N THR A 84 15.01 -5.78 -6.77
CA THR A 84 14.73 -4.38 -6.42
C THR A 84 13.23 -4.14 -6.41
N VAL A 85 12.83 -3.07 -5.74
CA VAL A 85 11.44 -2.62 -5.65
C VAL A 85 11.39 -1.12 -5.86
N PHE A 86 10.24 -0.64 -6.33
CA PHE A 86 9.96 0.80 -6.41
C PHE A 86 9.33 1.27 -5.11
N LYS A 87 9.70 2.45 -4.60
CA LYS A 87 9.03 3.04 -3.43
C LYS A 87 7.98 4.06 -3.88
N PRO A 88 6.68 3.71 -3.88
CA PRO A 88 5.66 4.58 -4.41
C PRO A 88 5.42 5.80 -3.52
N LEU A 89 5.43 6.96 -4.15
CA LEU A 89 5.01 8.25 -3.63
C LEU A 89 3.92 8.80 -4.54
N PHE A 90 2.83 9.28 -3.97
CA PHE A 90 1.74 9.89 -4.72
C PHE A 90 1.76 11.41 -4.60
N TYR A 91 1.62 12.10 -5.73
CA TYR A 91 1.37 13.53 -5.79
C TYR A 91 -0.06 13.75 -6.25
N LEU A 92 -0.95 14.15 -5.35
CA LEU A 92 -2.33 14.45 -5.70
C LEU A 92 -2.37 15.80 -6.42
N LEU A 93 -3.06 15.82 -7.56
CA LEU A 93 -3.12 17.02 -8.39
C LEU A 93 -4.42 17.79 -8.14
N ASP A 94 -4.34 19.11 -8.23
CA ASP A 94 -5.50 19.97 -8.34
C ASP A 94 -6.04 19.99 -9.79
N ASP A 95 -7.10 20.78 -10.03
CA ASP A 95 -7.76 20.88 -11.33
C ASP A 95 -6.88 21.57 -12.39
N GLU A 96 -5.97 22.44 -11.97
CA GLU A 96 -4.97 23.14 -12.80
C GLU A 96 -3.76 22.25 -13.14
N GLY A 97 -3.62 21.12 -12.45
CA GLY A 97 -2.53 20.15 -12.62
C GLY A 97 -1.33 20.39 -11.71
N GLY A 98 -1.44 21.32 -10.76
CA GLY A 98 -0.46 21.55 -9.70
C GLY A 98 -0.51 20.46 -8.63
N VAL A 99 0.61 20.27 -7.92
CA VAL A 99 0.67 19.32 -6.80
C VAL A 99 0.06 19.95 -5.56
N ARG A 100 -1.12 19.45 -5.17
CA ARG A 100 -1.83 19.86 -3.95
C ARG A 100 -1.27 19.18 -2.70
N GLU A 101 -1.04 17.88 -2.80
CA GLU A 101 -0.69 17.04 -1.65
C GLU A 101 0.30 15.96 -2.06
N THR A 102 1.21 15.61 -1.16
CA THR A 102 2.14 14.49 -1.33
C THR A 102 1.86 13.42 -0.29
N VAL A 103 1.53 12.21 -0.75
CA VAL A 103 1.14 11.08 0.09
C VAL A 103 2.16 9.96 -0.06
N VAL A 104 2.84 9.63 1.04
CA VAL A 104 3.74 8.49 1.11
C VAL A 104 2.91 7.22 1.35
N VAL A 105 3.19 6.17 0.59
CA VAL A 105 2.52 4.87 0.78
C VAL A 105 3.25 4.11 1.89
N ASP A 106 2.83 4.31 3.14
CA ASP A 106 3.37 3.60 4.29
C ASP A 106 2.25 3.17 5.26
N PRO A 107 2.39 2.01 5.94
CA PRO A 107 3.50 1.06 5.82
C PRO A 107 3.38 0.18 4.56
N LEU A 108 4.52 -0.06 3.90
CA LEU A 108 4.66 -1.15 2.93
C LEU A 108 4.95 -2.47 3.65
N ASN A 109 4.24 -3.52 3.30
CA ASN A 109 4.39 -4.85 3.87
C ASN A 109 4.79 -5.86 2.81
N ILE A 110 5.64 -6.82 3.20
CA ILE A 110 6.10 -7.83 2.25
C ILE A 110 5.07 -8.96 2.06
N ASP A 111 4.65 -9.13 0.82
CA ASP A 111 3.80 -10.24 0.35
C ASP A 111 4.69 -11.29 -0.36
N ILE A 112 4.81 -12.46 0.28
CA ILE A 112 5.52 -13.62 -0.26
C ILE A 112 4.52 -14.77 -0.34
N ARG A 113 4.17 -15.14 -1.57
CA ARG A 113 3.28 -16.27 -1.86
C ARG A 113 3.96 -17.26 -2.80
N PRO A 114 3.73 -18.57 -2.64
CA PRO A 114 4.20 -19.57 -3.60
C PRO A 114 3.70 -19.23 -5.02
N PHE A 115 4.57 -19.41 -6.02
CA PHE A 115 4.26 -19.23 -7.44
C PHE A 115 3.80 -17.82 -7.85
N GLN A 116 3.99 -16.82 -6.99
CA GLN A 116 3.73 -15.42 -7.32
C GLN A 116 4.97 -14.57 -7.09
N PRO A 117 5.19 -13.52 -7.90
CA PRO A 117 6.27 -12.58 -7.65
C PRO A 117 6.15 -11.99 -6.24
N THR A 118 7.27 -11.92 -5.53
CA THR A 118 7.37 -11.15 -4.29
C THR A 118 6.92 -9.73 -4.54
N ALA A 119 6.15 -9.17 -3.62
CA ALA A 119 5.65 -7.81 -3.76
C ALA A 119 5.67 -7.06 -2.42
N LEU A 120 5.67 -5.74 -2.48
CA LEU A 120 5.31 -4.89 -1.36
C LEU A 120 3.87 -4.43 -1.53
N ILE A 121 3.07 -4.55 -0.47
CA ILE A 121 1.67 -4.13 -0.46
C ILE A 121 1.48 -2.98 0.52
N GLY A 122 0.71 -1.98 0.10
CA GLY A 122 0.35 -0.82 0.89
C GLY A 122 -1.07 -0.36 0.56
N CYS A 123 -1.65 0.44 1.45
CA CYS A 123 -2.96 1.03 1.22
C CYS A 123 -2.98 2.41 1.86
N VAL A 124 -3.48 3.40 1.11
CA VAL A 124 -3.64 4.77 1.60
C VAL A 124 -5.04 5.28 1.35
N LYS A 125 -5.56 6.07 2.28
CA LYS A 125 -6.82 6.80 2.12
C LYS A 125 -6.51 8.24 1.74
N VAL A 126 -7.18 8.75 0.72
CA VAL A 126 -7.02 10.14 0.25
C VAL A 126 -8.38 10.78 0.01
N GLY A 127 -8.46 12.11 0.17
CA GLY A 127 -9.65 12.90 -0.15
C GLY A 127 -9.59 13.48 -1.56
N GLN A 128 -10.76 13.71 -2.15
CA GLN A 128 -10.96 14.44 -3.41
C GLN A 128 -9.96 14.02 -4.50
N LEU A 129 -10.05 12.75 -4.91
CA LEU A 129 -9.14 12.15 -5.88
C LEU A 129 -9.75 12.18 -7.27
N SER A 130 -9.11 12.90 -8.18
CA SER A 130 -9.44 12.92 -9.62
C SER A 130 -8.23 12.53 -10.46
N ARG A 131 -7.08 13.12 -10.14
CA ARG A 131 -5.80 12.95 -10.85
C ARG A 131 -4.66 12.91 -9.84
N PHE A 132 -3.64 12.11 -10.15
CA PHE A 132 -2.43 12.05 -9.32
C PHE A 132 -1.23 11.57 -10.15
N LEU A 133 -0.03 11.84 -9.67
CA LEU A 133 1.19 11.22 -10.18
C LEU A 133 1.64 10.12 -9.23
N VAL A 134 2.21 9.06 -9.78
CA VAL A 134 2.98 8.08 -9.02
C VAL A 134 4.45 8.14 -9.45
N ALA A 135 5.32 8.28 -8.47
CA ALA A 135 6.76 8.47 -8.62
C ALA A 135 7.51 7.85 -7.42
N THR A 136 8.83 7.96 -7.41
CA THR A 136 9.66 7.70 -6.22
C THR A 136 10.38 9.00 -5.83
N THR A 137 10.96 9.07 -4.63
CA THR A 137 11.86 10.19 -4.31
C THR A 137 13.27 9.89 -4.76
N GLU A 138 14.01 10.93 -5.14
CA GLU A 138 15.43 10.80 -5.49
C GLU A 138 16.26 10.27 -4.31
N LYS A 139 15.90 10.67 -3.08
CA LYS A 139 16.60 10.28 -1.85
C LYS A 139 16.41 8.82 -1.46
N ASP A 140 15.30 8.21 -1.86
CA ASP A 140 15.01 6.80 -1.55
C ASP A 140 15.79 5.86 -2.48
N ILE A 141 16.21 6.32 -3.67
CA ILE A 141 16.96 5.51 -4.63
C ILE A 141 18.30 5.09 -4.02
N GLY A 142 18.62 3.80 -4.11
CA GLY A 142 19.82 3.22 -3.49
C GLY A 142 19.68 2.92 -1.99
N GLY A 143 18.63 3.42 -1.35
CA GLY A 143 18.15 2.92 -0.06
C GLY A 143 17.50 1.55 -0.21
N HIS A 144 16.80 1.09 0.84
CA HIS A 144 16.20 -0.24 0.83
C HIS A 144 15.00 -0.36 1.77
N PHE A 145 14.07 -1.22 1.38
CA PHE A 145 13.05 -1.76 2.27
C PHE A 145 13.65 -2.83 3.17
N GLU A 146 13.30 -2.84 4.45
CA GLU A 146 13.57 -3.95 5.37
C GLU A 146 12.26 -4.49 5.95
N SER A 147 12.02 -5.79 5.79
CA SER A 147 10.89 -6.42 6.47
C SER A 147 11.16 -6.55 7.98
N GLY A 148 10.18 -6.22 8.82
CA GLY A 148 10.17 -6.67 10.21
C GLY A 148 10.32 -8.19 10.30
N SER A 149 11.00 -8.69 11.33
CA SER A 149 11.18 -10.14 11.53
C SER A 149 9.82 -10.83 11.66
N ARG A 150 9.46 -11.70 10.71
CA ARG A 150 8.25 -12.54 10.83
C ARG A 150 8.41 -13.46 12.04
N SER A 151 7.59 -13.30 13.08
CA SER A 151 7.43 -14.34 14.09
C SER A 151 6.72 -15.54 13.46
N SER A 152 7.20 -16.76 13.77
CA SER A 152 6.69 -18.05 13.30
C SER A 152 5.17 -18.10 13.12
N VAL A 153 4.69 -18.41 11.91
CA VAL A 153 3.25 -18.62 11.65
C VAL A 153 2.85 -19.99 12.22
N LYS A 154 1.96 -20.00 13.21
CA LYS A 154 1.47 -21.24 13.82
C LYS A 154 0.46 -21.89 12.87
N ALA A 155 0.82 -23.02 12.28
CA ALA A 155 -0.11 -23.80 11.46
C ALA A 155 -1.28 -24.32 12.33
N ALA A 156 -2.51 -24.25 11.81
CA ALA A 156 -3.72 -24.72 12.49
C ALA A 156 -3.97 -26.24 12.36
N SER A 157 -2.97 -27.03 11.95
CA SER A 157 -3.09 -28.49 11.83
C SER A 157 -2.71 -29.19 13.14
N LYS A 158 -3.49 -30.21 13.54
CA LYS A 158 -3.27 -31.05 14.74
C LYS A 158 -2.01 -31.96 14.69
N GLY A 159 -1.14 -31.79 13.70
CA GLY A 159 0.15 -32.47 13.58
C GLY A 159 1.18 -31.45 13.15
N GLY A 160 2.02 -31.03 14.09
CA GLY A 160 2.94 -29.90 13.95
C GLY A 160 4.02 -30.15 12.89
N PHE A 161 3.73 -29.82 11.64
CA PHE A 161 4.74 -29.49 10.66
C PHE A 161 5.08 -28.01 10.84
N TYR A 162 6.17 -27.74 11.55
CA TYR A 162 6.79 -26.43 11.55
C TYR A 162 7.45 -26.26 10.18
N TYR A 163 6.86 -25.47 9.28
CA TYR A 163 7.71 -24.74 8.36
C TYR A 163 8.43 -23.71 9.23
N SER A 164 9.63 -24.05 9.69
CA SER A 164 10.59 -23.05 10.13
C SER A 164 10.92 -22.22 8.89
N THR A 165 10.06 -21.27 8.56
CA THR A 165 10.53 -20.12 7.82
C THR A 165 11.41 -19.42 8.85
N GLU A 166 12.72 -19.63 8.79
CA GLU A 166 13.65 -18.73 9.44
C GLU A 166 13.15 -17.31 9.18
N ALA A 167 13.24 -16.43 10.18
CA ALA A 167 12.83 -15.04 10.03
C ALA A 167 13.79 -14.37 9.03
N VAL A 168 13.61 -14.65 7.74
CA VAL A 168 14.39 -14.07 6.66
C VAL A 168 13.97 -12.62 6.61
N LYS A 169 14.78 -11.76 7.24
CA LYS A 169 14.70 -10.33 7.02
C LYS A 169 14.99 -10.11 5.54
N VAL A 170 13.96 -9.75 4.80
CA VAL A 170 14.10 -9.45 3.38
C VAL A 170 14.49 -7.99 3.26
N LYS A 171 15.62 -7.77 2.58
CA LYS A 171 16.13 -6.45 2.23
C LYS A 171 16.01 -6.28 0.72
N LEU A 172 15.17 -5.35 0.28
CA LEU A 172 14.94 -5.05 -1.14
C LEU A 172 15.39 -3.62 -1.42
N PRO A 173 16.42 -3.38 -2.25
CA PRO A 173 16.83 -2.03 -2.59
C PRO A 173 15.74 -1.31 -3.39
N TYR A 174 15.68 -0.01 -3.18
CA TYR A 174 14.82 0.87 -3.96
C TYR A 174 15.48 1.27 -5.27
N ALA A 175 14.72 1.15 -6.35
CA ALA A 175 15.12 1.56 -7.70
C ALA A 175 14.33 2.79 -8.17
N ALA A 176 14.92 3.54 -9.12
CA ALA A 176 14.29 4.70 -9.76
C ALA A 176 13.04 4.33 -10.58
N THR A 177 13.01 3.09 -11.07
CA THR A 177 11.97 2.51 -11.89
C THR A 177 11.40 1.28 -11.22
N GLY A 178 10.22 0.87 -11.63
CA GLY A 178 9.68 -0.42 -11.27
C GLY A 178 8.29 -0.66 -11.78
N GLU A 179 7.62 -1.62 -11.16
CA GLU A 179 6.31 -2.04 -11.60
C GLU A 179 5.35 -2.15 -10.44
N LEU A 180 4.16 -1.60 -10.64
CA LEU A 180 3.14 -1.55 -9.61
C LEU A 180 1.78 -1.92 -10.18
N VAL A 181 0.95 -2.48 -9.31
CA VAL A 181 -0.48 -2.65 -9.54
C VAL A 181 -1.20 -1.67 -8.62
N LEU A 182 -2.06 -0.83 -9.19
CA LEU A 182 -2.94 0.07 -8.47
C LEU A 182 -4.37 -0.42 -8.57
N THR A 183 -5.08 -0.41 -7.45
CA THR A 183 -6.54 -0.48 -7.41
C THR A 183 -7.03 0.74 -6.68
N VAL A 184 -7.92 1.51 -7.30
CA VAL A 184 -8.53 2.68 -6.68
C VAL A 184 -10.01 2.38 -6.42
N SER A 185 -10.45 2.56 -5.19
CA SER A 185 -11.82 2.25 -4.76
C SER A 185 -12.42 3.42 -3.99
N PRO A 186 -13.73 3.64 -4.03
CA PRO A 186 -14.39 4.54 -3.09
C PRO A 186 -14.15 4.09 -1.63
N SER A 187 -13.86 5.02 -0.71
CA SER A 187 -13.58 4.64 0.69
C SER A 187 -14.78 3.98 1.40
N ALA A 188 -16.01 4.23 0.94
CA ALA A 188 -17.21 3.66 1.51
C ALA A 188 -17.37 2.16 1.22
N SER A 189 -16.73 1.64 0.16
CA SER A 189 -16.89 0.24 -0.27
C SER A 189 -15.89 -0.72 0.37
N ARG A 190 -14.77 -0.21 0.90
CA ARG A 190 -13.67 -1.01 1.45
C ARG A 190 -12.97 -0.32 2.61
N ARG A 191 -12.08 -1.03 3.30
CA ARG A 191 -11.12 -0.45 4.25
C ARG A 191 -9.72 -0.89 3.86
N CYS A 192 -8.72 -0.08 4.18
CA CYS A 192 -7.35 -0.58 4.20
C CYS A 192 -7.28 -1.68 5.25
N GLU A 193 -7.26 -2.94 4.80
CA GLU A 193 -6.89 -4.02 5.70
C GLU A 193 -5.39 -3.88 5.94
N PRO A 194 -4.93 -3.84 7.21
CA PRO A 194 -3.52 -4.01 7.47
C PRO A 194 -3.12 -5.34 6.84
N ALA A 195 -2.10 -5.33 5.99
CA ALA A 195 -1.47 -6.58 5.56
C ALA A 195 -1.28 -7.44 6.81
N ALA A 196 -1.63 -8.73 6.74
CA ALA A 196 -1.58 -9.63 7.89
C ALA A 196 -0.16 -9.63 8.50
N THR A 197 0.04 -8.73 9.46
CA THR A 197 1.24 -8.65 10.28
C THR A 197 1.00 -9.63 11.42
N ALA A 198 2.01 -10.43 11.73
CA ALA A 198 1.93 -11.42 12.80
C ALA A 198 1.85 -10.79 14.20
N ASP A 199 1.68 -9.48 14.31
CA ASP A 199 1.67 -8.72 15.55
C ASP A 199 0.28 -8.16 15.83
N SER A 200 -0.56 -9.01 16.41
CA SER A 200 -1.69 -8.56 17.24
C SER A 200 -1.77 -9.44 18.48
N LYS A 201 -0.65 -9.54 19.21
CA LYS A 201 -0.69 -9.90 20.63
C LYS A 201 -0.73 -8.62 21.46
N GLY A 202 -1.95 -8.24 21.82
CA GLY A 202 -2.25 -7.54 23.06
C GLY A 202 -1.46 -6.25 23.32
N ALA A 203 -1.86 -5.16 22.68
CA ALA A 203 -1.88 -3.91 23.40
C ALA A 203 -2.84 -4.11 24.59
N LYS A 204 -2.28 -4.29 25.79
CA LYS A 204 -3.06 -4.12 27.01
C LYS A 204 -3.68 -2.74 26.91
N SER A 205 -5.02 -2.74 26.91
CA SER A 205 -5.76 -1.55 27.28
C SER A 205 -5.32 -1.21 28.70
N ASP A 206 -4.63 -0.07 28.86
CA ASP A 206 -4.50 0.56 30.17
C ASP A 206 -5.88 1.03 30.61
N LYS A 207 -6.68 0.07 31.11
CA LYS A 207 -7.79 0.35 32.00
C LYS A 207 -7.19 0.74 33.35
N ASN A 208 -6.80 2.00 33.49
CA ASN A 208 -6.85 2.71 34.75
C ASN A 208 -6.77 4.22 34.52
N ALA A 209 -7.82 4.78 33.91
CA ALA A 209 -8.22 6.15 34.19
C ALA A 209 -9.63 6.06 34.79
N LYS A 210 -9.67 6.09 36.12
CA LYS A 210 -10.90 6.16 36.91
C LYS A 210 -11.63 7.46 36.54
N PRO A 211 -12.96 7.43 36.36
CA PRO A 211 -13.73 8.63 36.09
C PRO A 211 -14.08 9.28 37.42
N ASP A 212 -13.72 10.55 37.63
CA ASP A 212 -14.42 11.41 38.58
C ASP A 212 -14.91 12.62 37.79
N GLY A 213 -16.23 12.60 37.53
CA GLY A 213 -16.96 13.76 37.06
C GLY A 213 -17.46 14.61 38.23
N SER A 214 -18.09 15.73 37.86
CA SER A 214 -18.88 16.65 38.69
C SER A 214 -18.04 17.64 39.51
N ALA A 215 -17.85 18.87 39.05
CA ALA A 215 -18.77 20.01 39.02
C ALA A 215 -18.65 20.91 40.26
N ASP A 216 -18.93 22.19 39.99
CA ASP A 216 -19.24 23.29 40.91
C ASP A 216 -18.10 24.11 41.53
N ALA A 217 -17.90 25.26 40.87
CA ALA A 217 -18.14 26.58 41.43
C ALA A 217 -17.59 26.89 42.84
N LYS A 218 -16.66 27.85 42.89
CA LYS A 218 -16.71 28.92 43.90
C LYS A 218 -16.06 30.20 43.39
N GLN A 219 -16.89 31.25 43.35
CA GLN A 219 -16.50 32.64 43.50
C GLN A 219 -15.57 32.80 44.72
N SER A 220 -14.59 33.69 44.64
CA SER A 220 -14.58 34.95 45.41
C SER A 220 -13.19 35.60 45.36
N ALA A 221 -13.24 36.92 45.51
CA ALA A 221 -12.21 37.94 45.40
C ALA A 221 -11.12 37.93 46.49
N ALA A 222 -10.24 38.93 46.36
CA ALA A 222 -9.21 39.46 47.29
C ALA A 222 -7.79 39.04 46.89
N ARG A 223 -6.82 39.93 46.65
CA ARG A 223 -6.65 41.36 46.96
C ARG A 223 -5.63 41.95 46.00
#